data_AF-A0A7U2FG53-F1
#
_entry.id   AF-A0A7U2FG53-F1
#
_cell.length_a   1.000
_cell.length_b   1.000
_cell.length_c   1.000
_cell.angle_alpha   90.00
_cell.angle_beta   90.00
_cell.angle_gamma   90.00
#
_symmetry.space_group_name_H-M   'P 1'
#
loop_
_entity.id
_entity.type
_entity.pdbx_description
1 polymer ?
#
loop_
_entity_poly.entity_id
_entity_poly.type
_entity_poly.pdbx_seq_one_letter_code
_entity_poly.pdbx_strand_id
1 'polypeptide(L)'
;MTAIRLHDVKPTQDGTDKGAIRRRTVKADTTPNTLSETEDPWLETPHDDETSKLPLESRPFIPTSVYWVSPHSTLASKITVLDLSKDMDVQYSGMTDEYKAQVAKTMQDHSYSPVITCTRNGWFSMNFDITDDQDKQLAHWAHPWSSFGEAVLTFPTDSTHSSHPISLKNKMWNTRTEAFTINSQPFLWEPDSHWHSQNMTLYKVTGTGDAEKKFEIGKYAQKWWGSVWTGGTFVVDDREIDGVVACLTLVVVLRKKRQRAAEKNPGR
;
A
#
# COMPACT_ATOMS: atom_id res chain seq x y z
N MET A 1 21.79 -2.84 25.96
CA MET A 1 21.34 -4.14 25.42
C MET A 1 20.29 -4.69 26.36
N THR A 2 19.04 -4.71 25.93
CA THR A 2 17.91 -5.13 26.79
C THR A 2 17.10 -6.15 26.00
N ALA A 3 17.25 -7.42 26.37
CA ALA A 3 16.47 -8.52 25.85
C ALA A 3 15.14 -8.60 26.61
N ILE A 4 14.02 -8.70 25.89
CA ILE A 4 12.70 -8.96 26.48
C ILE A 4 12.32 -10.41 26.16
N ARG A 5 12.21 -11.23 27.20
CA ARG A 5 11.77 -12.64 27.16
C ARG A 5 10.23 -12.70 27.05
N LEU A 6 9.72 -13.61 26.22
CA LEU A 6 8.33 -14.06 26.27
C LEU A 6 8.10 -14.97 27.48
N HIS A 7 7.02 -14.73 28.23
CA HIS A 7 6.46 -15.69 29.17
C HIS A 7 5.06 -16.12 28.70
N ASP A 8 4.90 -17.43 28.62
CA ASP A 8 3.63 -18.15 28.49
C ASP A 8 2.70 -17.84 29.67
N VAL A 9 1.43 -17.59 29.37
CA VAL A 9 0.34 -17.59 30.35
C VAL A 9 -0.77 -18.51 29.83
N LYS A 10 -0.90 -19.68 30.46
CA LYS A 10 -2.11 -20.52 30.41
C LYS A 10 -3.18 -19.93 31.32
N PRO A 11 -4.47 -20.04 30.97
CA PRO A 11 -5.53 -20.04 31.96
C PRO A 11 -6.15 -21.43 32.12
N THR A 12 -6.28 -21.84 33.38
CA THR A 12 -7.02 -23.00 33.87
C THR A 12 -8.52 -22.67 33.97
N GLN A 13 -9.34 -23.72 33.90
CA GLN A 13 -10.80 -23.79 33.87
C GLN A 13 -11.53 -23.11 35.04
N ASP A 14 -12.76 -22.63 34.79
CA ASP A 14 -13.93 -23.09 35.56
C ASP A 14 -15.25 -22.77 34.84
N GLY A 15 -16.19 -23.72 34.89
CA GLY A 15 -17.43 -23.74 34.10
C GLY A 15 -18.64 -23.12 34.77
N THR A 16 -19.68 -22.87 33.96
CA THR A 16 -21.09 -23.14 34.32
C THR A 16 -21.98 -23.05 33.07
N ASP A 17 -22.66 -24.16 32.79
CA ASP A 17 -23.68 -24.34 31.76
C ASP A 17 -24.90 -23.44 31.95
N LYS A 18 -25.40 -22.84 30.86
CA LYS A 18 -26.84 -22.75 30.54
C LYS A 18 -27.05 -22.77 29.03
N GLY A 19 -27.69 -23.84 28.56
CA GLY A 19 -27.97 -24.08 27.15
C GLY A 19 -29.08 -23.20 26.55
N ALA A 20 -28.98 -22.99 25.24
CA ALA A 20 -30.12 -22.76 24.35
C ALA A 20 -29.73 -23.15 22.92
N ILE A 21 -30.23 -24.30 22.48
CA ILE A 21 -30.16 -24.80 21.11
C ILE A 21 -31.00 -23.89 20.20
N ARG A 22 -30.42 -23.32 19.14
CA ARG A 22 -31.21 -22.76 18.03
C ARG A 22 -30.67 -23.19 16.67
N ARG A 23 -31.65 -23.58 15.83
CA ARG A 23 -31.59 -24.40 14.63
C ARG A 23 -30.80 -23.79 13.48
N ARG A 24 -30.07 -24.68 12.79
CA ARG A 24 -29.57 -24.57 11.42
C ARG A 24 -30.74 -24.24 10.47
N THR A 25 -30.57 -23.24 9.62
CA THR A 25 -31.39 -23.08 8.41
C THR A 25 -30.48 -23.29 7.21
N VAL A 26 -30.65 -24.44 6.58
CA VAL A 26 -30.08 -24.77 5.27
C VAL A 26 -30.92 -24.07 4.21
N LYS A 27 -30.28 -23.43 3.22
CA LYS A 27 -30.92 -23.11 1.93
C LYS A 27 -30.04 -23.60 0.80
N ALA A 28 -30.74 -24.01 -0.26
CA ALA A 28 -30.41 -25.02 -1.24
C ALA A 28 -29.34 -24.64 -2.27
N ASP A 29 -28.75 -25.69 -2.83
CA ASP A 29 -27.96 -25.75 -4.06
C ASP A 29 -28.53 -24.90 -5.19
N THR A 30 -27.65 -24.18 -5.87
CA THR A 30 -27.75 -23.98 -7.30
C THR A 30 -26.34 -23.94 -7.87
N THR A 31 -25.90 -25.08 -8.41
CA THR A 31 -24.78 -25.13 -9.35
C THR A 31 -25.21 -24.51 -10.68
N PRO A 32 -24.28 -23.85 -11.37
CA PRO A 32 -23.94 -24.31 -12.71
C PRO A 32 -22.44 -24.56 -12.85
N ASN A 33 -22.10 -25.75 -13.35
CA ASN A 33 -20.84 -26.03 -14.02
C ASN A 33 -20.63 -25.05 -15.19
N THR A 34 -19.42 -24.52 -15.38
CA THR A 34 -18.51 -24.84 -16.51
C THR A 34 -17.15 -24.15 -16.30
N LEU A 35 -16.10 -24.87 -16.69
CA LEU A 35 -14.68 -24.75 -16.35
C LEU A 35 -13.91 -23.56 -16.94
N SER A 36 -12.99 -23.08 -16.10
CA SER A 36 -11.57 -22.73 -16.32
C SER A 36 -11.15 -21.69 -17.37
N GLU A 37 -10.82 -20.49 -16.87
CA GLU A 37 -9.57 -19.80 -17.17
C GLU A 37 -8.94 -19.38 -15.83
N THR A 38 -7.62 -19.41 -15.75
CA THR A 38 -6.80 -19.25 -14.53
C THR A 38 -7.20 -18.06 -13.66
N GLU A 39 -7.91 -18.33 -12.57
CA GLU A 39 -8.26 -17.35 -11.53
C GLU A 39 -7.01 -17.02 -10.69
N ASP A 40 -6.47 -15.81 -10.87
CA ASP A 40 -5.65 -15.18 -9.84
C ASP A 40 -6.58 -14.85 -8.65
N PRO A 41 -6.37 -15.41 -7.45
CA PRO A 41 -7.24 -15.22 -6.28
C PRO A 41 -7.29 -13.77 -5.75
N TRP A 42 -6.63 -12.81 -6.41
CA TRP A 42 -6.63 -11.39 -6.07
C TRP A 42 -7.58 -10.52 -6.91
N LEU A 43 -8.24 -11.07 -7.94
CA LEU A 43 -9.14 -10.31 -8.82
C LEU A 43 -10.61 -10.43 -8.36
N GLU A 44 -11.01 -9.61 -7.40
CA GLU A 44 -12.42 -9.19 -7.30
C GLU A 44 -12.56 -7.79 -7.92
N THR A 45 -13.72 -7.52 -8.55
CA THR A 45 -13.97 -6.31 -9.37
C THR A 45 -13.52 -5.00 -8.69
N PRO A 46 -13.01 -3.99 -9.43
CA PRO A 46 -12.61 -2.71 -8.82
C PRO A 46 -13.78 -1.72 -8.59
N HIS A 47 -13.57 -0.77 -7.68
CA HIS A 47 -14.54 0.25 -7.20
C HIS A 47 -14.80 1.45 -8.12
N ASP A 48 -14.13 1.51 -9.25
CA ASP A 48 -14.25 2.61 -10.19
C ASP A 48 -14.67 2.02 -11.52
N ASP A 49 -15.96 2.11 -11.84
CA ASP A 49 -16.52 1.55 -13.08
C ASP A 49 -15.83 2.11 -14.33
N GLU A 50 -15.12 3.24 -14.31
CA GLU A 50 -14.37 3.73 -15.48
C GLU A 50 -12.94 3.19 -15.52
N THR A 51 -12.23 3.10 -14.40
CA THR A 51 -10.86 2.54 -14.42
C THR A 51 -10.80 1.03 -14.34
N SER A 52 -11.80 0.38 -13.77
CA SER A 52 -12.02 -1.05 -13.94
C SER A 52 -12.39 -1.42 -15.38
N LYS A 53 -12.99 -0.49 -16.13
CA LYS A 53 -13.24 -0.63 -17.58
C LYS A 53 -12.00 -0.42 -18.44
N LEU A 54 -10.94 0.22 -17.94
CA LEU A 54 -9.70 0.29 -18.71
C LEU A 54 -9.20 -1.14 -18.94
N PRO A 55 -9.04 -1.57 -20.20
CA PRO A 55 -8.55 -2.90 -20.49
C PRO A 55 -7.19 -3.10 -19.82
N LEU A 56 -7.12 -4.13 -18.97
CA LEU A 56 -5.86 -4.57 -18.39
C LEU A 56 -5.03 -5.18 -19.51
N GLU A 57 -3.87 -4.60 -19.78
CA GLU A 57 -2.94 -5.18 -20.73
C GLU A 57 -2.33 -6.43 -20.12
N SER A 58 -2.48 -7.57 -20.80
CA SER A 58 -1.92 -8.84 -20.35
C SER A 58 -0.40 -8.82 -20.54
N ARG A 59 0.30 -8.30 -19.52
CA ARG A 59 1.75 -8.27 -19.41
C ARG A 59 2.15 -8.90 -18.08
N PRO A 60 3.18 -9.77 -18.03
CA PRO A 60 3.65 -10.30 -16.77
C PRO A 60 4.20 -9.16 -15.89
N PHE A 61 3.72 -9.09 -14.66
CA PHE A 61 4.26 -8.19 -13.65
C PHE A 61 5.56 -8.77 -13.08
N ILE A 62 6.68 -8.10 -13.35
CA ILE A 62 8.02 -8.54 -12.94
C ILE A 62 8.65 -7.40 -12.13
N PRO A 63 8.40 -7.31 -10.81
CA PRO A 63 9.01 -6.29 -9.98
C PRO A 63 10.52 -6.52 -9.91
N THR A 64 11.25 -5.41 -9.85
CA THR A 64 12.71 -5.39 -9.71
C THR A 64 13.14 -5.04 -8.29
N SER A 65 12.26 -4.40 -7.53
CA SER A 65 12.57 -3.84 -6.23
C SER A 65 11.51 -4.19 -5.20
N VAL A 66 11.95 -4.34 -3.95
CA VAL A 66 11.15 -4.74 -2.79
C VAL A 66 11.42 -3.77 -1.66
N TYR A 67 10.37 -3.12 -1.20
CA TYR A 67 10.42 -2.14 -0.14
C TYR A 67 9.57 -2.57 1.05
N TRP A 68 9.97 -2.12 2.23
CA TRP A 68 9.22 -2.26 3.46
C TRP A 68 8.84 -0.91 4.03
N VAL A 69 7.54 -0.64 4.09
CA VAL A 69 7.01 0.57 4.74
C VAL A 69 6.78 0.28 6.22
N SER A 70 7.43 1.05 7.08
CA SER A 70 7.32 0.89 8.53
C SER A 70 5.88 1.04 9.03
N PRO A 71 5.48 0.31 10.08
CA PRO A 71 4.20 0.51 10.74
C PRO A 71 4.03 1.95 11.23
N HIS A 72 2.96 2.62 10.82
CA HIS A 72 2.66 4.00 11.20
C HIS A 72 1.16 4.24 11.36
N SER A 73 0.81 5.24 12.18
CA SER A 73 -0.55 5.72 12.42
C SER A 73 -0.80 7.06 11.75
N THR A 74 -2.04 7.58 11.79
CA THR A 74 -2.40 8.91 11.25
C THR A 74 -1.59 10.04 11.90
N LEU A 75 -1.19 9.88 13.16
CA LEU A 75 -0.44 10.89 13.92
C LEU A 75 1.06 10.63 13.93
N ALA A 76 1.55 9.65 13.16
CA ALA A 76 2.98 9.35 13.08
C ALA A 76 3.76 10.61 12.66
N SER A 77 4.76 10.95 13.46
CA SER A 77 5.73 12.01 13.19
C SER A 77 6.84 11.55 12.26
N LYS A 78 7.04 10.23 12.11
CA LYS A 78 8.06 9.62 11.27
C LYS A 78 7.49 8.39 10.57
N ILE A 79 7.78 8.24 9.28
CA ILE A 79 7.50 7.05 8.47
C ILE A 79 8.80 6.71 7.75
N THR A 80 9.27 5.47 7.85
CA THR A 80 10.48 5.02 7.17
C THR A 80 10.16 3.96 6.13
N VAL A 81 10.89 3.97 5.02
CA VAL A 81 10.88 2.93 4.00
C VAL A 81 12.26 2.30 3.94
N LEU A 82 12.32 0.98 3.98
CA LEU A 82 13.54 0.19 3.84
C LEU A 82 13.56 -0.44 2.45
N ASP A 83 14.73 -0.50 1.83
CA ASP A 83 14.96 -1.26 0.61
C ASP A 83 15.45 -2.66 1.00
N LEU A 84 14.71 -3.68 0.60
CA LEU A 84 15.01 -5.08 0.84
C LEU A 84 15.53 -5.79 -0.41
N SER A 85 15.61 -5.09 -1.55
CA SER A 85 15.80 -5.71 -2.87
C SER A 85 17.08 -6.54 -2.96
N LYS A 86 18.15 -6.12 -2.27
CA LYS A 86 19.45 -6.80 -2.27
C LYS A 86 19.49 -8.03 -1.36
N ASP A 87 18.50 -8.19 -0.50
CA ASP A 87 18.45 -9.19 0.57
C ASP A 87 17.28 -10.18 0.38
N MET A 88 16.65 -10.13 -0.79
CA MET A 88 15.57 -11.01 -1.21
C MET A 88 16.12 -12.08 -2.17
N ASP A 89 16.26 -13.30 -1.66
CA ASP A 89 16.75 -14.45 -2.44
C ASP A 89 15.65 -15.17 -3.24
N VAL A 90 14.38 -14.84 -2.97
CA VAL A 90 13.21 -15.48 -3.59
C VAL A 90 12.68 -14.60 -4.71
N GLN A 91 12.59 -15.16 -5.92
CA GLN A 91 11.98 -14.47 -7.05
C GLN A 91 10.51 -14.18 -6.76
N TYR A 92 10.07 -12.97 -7.10
CA TYR A 92 8.65 -12.63 -6.97
C TYR A 92 7.79 -13.47 -7.92
N SER A 93 6.91 -14.28 -7.33
CA SER A 93 5.86 -15.05 -8.01
C SER A 93 4.47 -14.68 -7.50
N GLY A 94 4.36 -13.53 -6.82
CA GLY A 94 3.19 -13.11 -6.06
C GLY A 94 3.52 -12.95 -4.57
N MET A 95 2.61 -12.32 -3.83
CA MET A 95 2.75 -12.14 -2.37
C MET A 95 2.36 -13.42 -1.62
N THR A 96 3.03 -14.53 -1.95
CA THR A 96 2.80 -15.86 -1.37
C THR A 96 3.24 -15.91 0.10
N ASP A 97 2.83 -16.94 0.83
CA ASP A 97 3.27 -17.11 2.22
C ASP A 97 4.79 -17.34 2.33
N GLU A 98 5.38 -18.02 1.34
CA GLU A 98 6.84 -18.16 1.21
C GLU A 98 7.52 -16.78 1.04
N TYR A 99 7.01 -15.96 0.12
CA TYR A 99 7.55 -14.64 -0.14
C TYR A 99 7.43 -13.74 1.11
N LYS A 100 6.27 -13.76 1.77
CA LYS A 100 6.05 -13.02 3.03
C LYS A 100 6.95 -13.52 4.16
N ALA A 101 7.20 -14.82 4.24
CA ALA A 101 8.11 -15.40 5.24
C ALA A 101 9.56 -14.94 4.99
N GLN A 102 10.01 -14.91 3.74
CA GLN A 102 11.32 -14.36 3.39
C GLN A 102 11.41 -12.88 3.76
N VAL A 103 10.44 -12.05 3.39
CA VAL A 103 10.42 -10.62 3.81
C VAL A 103 10.50 -10.50 5.33
N ALA A 104 9.74 -11.31 6.07
CA ALA A 104 9.77 -11.29 7.53
C ALA A 104 11.10 -11.75 8.13
N LYS A 105 11.80 -12.66 7.45
CA LYS A 105 13.16 -13.11 7.81
C LYS A 105 14.17 -12.00 7.52
N THR A 106 14.18 -11.46 6.31
CA THR A 106 15.03 -10.33 5.89
C THR A 106 14.89 -9.18 6.88
N MET A 107 13.67 -8.79 7.24
CA MET A 107 13.41 -7.73 8.22
C MET A 107 13.96 -7.96 9.65
N GLN A 108 14.36 -9.19 10.02
CA GLN A 108 14.99 -9.47 11.31
C GLN A 108 16.49 -9.19 11.30
N ASP A 109 17.11 -9.14 10.12
CA ASP A 109 18.51 -8.76 9.98
C ASP A 109 18.62 -7.25 10.19
N HIS A 110 19.13 -6.82 11.35
CA HIS A 110 19.05 -5.44 11.84
C HIS A 110 19.99 -4.44 11.12
N SER A 111 20.43 -4.73 9.91
CA SER A 111 21.46 -3.96 9.18
C SER A 111 20.93 -2.89 8.22
N TYR A 112 19.61 -2.69 8.13
CA TYR A 112 19.04 -1.74 7.16
C TYR A 112 19.08 -0.30 7.65
N SER A 113 19.71 0.56 6.85
CA SER A 113 19.46 2.00 6.91
C SER A 113 18.23 2.31 6.05
N PRO A 114 17.30 3.15 6.53
CA PRO A 114 16.12 3.50 5.75
C PRO A 114 16.53 4.30 4.52
N VAL A 115 16.11 3.84 3.33
CA VAL A 115 16.34 4.56 2.08
C VAL A 115 15.49 5.83 1.98
N ILE A 116 14.39 5.89 2.74
CA ILE A 116 13.52 7.06 2.81
C ILE A 116 13.04 7.25 4.25
N THR A 117 13.15 8.46 4.76
CA THR A 117 12.55 8.91 6.01
C THR A 117 11.65 10.10 5.77
N CYS A 118 10.34 9.96 6.01
CA CYS A 118 9.39 11.07 6.01
C CYS A 118 9.18 11.56 7.45
N THR A 119 9.51 12.83 7.72
CA THR A 119 9.39 13.46 9.05
C THR A 119 8.38 14.60 9.02
N ARG A 120 7.43 14.62 9.95
CA ARG A 120 6.41 15.68 10.05
C ARG A 120 7.01 16.97 10.61
N ASN A 121 6.70 18.10 10.00
CA ASN A 121 7.26 19.41 10.34
C ASN A 121 6.52 20.04 11.54
N GLY A 122 6.60 19.38 12.70
CA GLY A 122 5.90 19.77 13.92
C GLY A 122 4.66 18.91 14.21
N TRP A 123 4.01 19.17 15.34
CA TRP A 123 2.92 18.31 15.83
C TRP A 123 1.61 18.47 15.04
N PHE A 124 1.26 19.72 14.68
CA PHE A 124 0.02 20.07 13.98
C PHE A 124 0.21 20.35 12.48
N SER A 125 1.41 20.13 11.96
CA SER A 125 1.70 20.37 10.55
C SER A 125 1.21 19.22 9.69
N MET A 126 0.75 19.55 8.49
CA MET A 126 0.45 18.60 7.43
C MET A 126 1.60 18.48 6.44
N ASN A 127 2.74 19.11 6.73
CA ASN A 127 3.90 19.09 5.87
C ASN A 127 4.95 18.11 6.40
N PHE A 128 5.66 17.45 5.49
CA PHE A 128 6.71 16.49 5.80
C PHE A 128 7.97 16.79 5.00
N ASP A 129 9.11 16.70 5.66
CA ASP A 129 10.41 16.67 5.02
C ASP A 129 10.83 15.21 4.80
N ILE A 130 11.34 14.92 3.61
CA ILE A 130 11.69 13.57 3.19
C ILE A 130 13.20 13.54 2.94
N THR A 131 13.90 12.64 3.64
CA THR A 131 15.36 12.49 3.55
C THR A 131 15.79 11.06 3.23
N ASP A 132 17.01 10.88 2.73
CA ASP A 132 17.67 9.58 2.60
C ASP A 132 18.36 9.15 3.90
N ASP A 133 19.18 8.09 3.83
CA ASP A 133 19.98 7.56 4.95
C ASP A 133 21.14 8.47 5.39
N GLN A 134 21.46 9.48 4.58
CA GLN A 134 22.50 10.48 4.84
C GLN A 134 21.90 11.84 5.25
N ASP A 135 20.62 11.89 5.59
CA ASP A 135 19.85 13.09 5.90
C ASP A 135 19.81 14.12 4.74
N LYS A 136 20.14 13.71 3.51
CA LYS A 136 19.99 14.56 2.33
C LYS A 136 18.51 14.63 1.98
N GLN A 137 18.03 15.85 1.72
CA GLN A 137 16.64 16.07 1.33
C GLN A 137 16.35 15.46 -0.04
N LEU A 138 15.37 14.55 -0.10
CA LEU A 138 14.86 13.92 -1.32
C LEU A 138 13.65 14.66 -1.86
N ALA A 139 12.74 15.08 -0.97
CA ALA A 139 11.50 15.76 -1.32
C ALA A 139 10.90 16.51 -0.12
N HIS A 140 9.89 17.31 -0.40
CA HIS A 140 8.97 17.89 0.57
C HIS A 140 7.55 17.47 0.21
N TRP A 141 6.76 17.08 1.21
CA TRP A 141 5.39 16.63 1.03
C TRP A 141 4.42 17.56 1.73
N ALA A 142 3.58 18.24 0.96
CA ALA A 142 2.43 18.97 1.46
C ALA A 142 1.19 18.07 1.45
N HIS A 143 0.73 17.65 2.63
CA HIS A 143 -0.45 16.78 2.77
C HIS A 143 -1.74 17.61 2.95
N PRO A 144 -2.86 17.22 2.34
CA PRO A 144 -4.12 17.94 2.47
C PRO A 144 -4.79 17.73 3.83
N TRP A 145 -5.53 18.75 4.28
CA TRP A 145 -6.36 18.68 5.49
C TRP A 145 -7.54 17.72 5.38
N SER A 146 -7.93 17.33 4.17
CA SER A 146 -8.95 16.33 3.91
C SER A 146 -8.39 15.16 3.09
N SER A 147 -8.90 13.95 3.33
CA SER A 147 -8.53 12.75 2.56
C SER A 147 -8.91 12.79 1.07
N PHE A 148 -9.68 13.80 0.64
CA PHE A 148 -10.02 14.06 -0.77
C PHE A 148 -9.20 15.19 -1.41
N GLY A 149 -8.39 15.90 -0.62
CA GLY A 149 -7.58 17.00 -1.12
C GLY A 149 -6.39 16.52 -1.95
N GLU A 150 -5.76 17.47 -2.62
CA GLU A 150 -4.53 17.25 -3.37
C GLU A 150 -3.32 17.20 -2.41
N ALA A 151 -2.51 16.16 -2.53
CA ALA A 151 -1.21 16.07 -1.89
C ALA A 151 -0.12 16.35 -2.91
N VAL A 152 0.88 17.15 -2.55
CA VAL A 152 1.94 17.56 -3.48
C VAL A 152 3.29 17.13 -2.93
N LEU A 153 4.03 16.39 -3.75
CA LEU A 153 5.45 16.07 -3.54
C LEU A 153 6.29 17.04 -4.36
N THR A 154 7.14 17.83 -3.71
CA THR A 154 8.06 18.77 -4.36
C THR A 154 9.48 18.26 -4.19
N PHE A 155 10.26 18.28 -5.26
CA PHE A 155 11.64 17.76 -5.27
C PHE A 155 12.64 18.92 -5.37
N PRO A 156 13.86 18.79 -4.82
CA PRO A 156 14.94 19.74 -5.07
C PRO A 156 15.22 19.90 -6.57
N THR A 157 15.71 21.07 -6.97
CA THR A 157 15.98 21.41 -8.38
C THR A 157 16.98 20.46 -9.05
N ASP A 158 17.92 19.92 -8.28
CA ASP A 158 18.95 18.96 -8.70
C ASP A 158 18.57 17.50 -8.38
N SER A 159 17.30 17.24 -8.05
CA SER A 159 16.83 15.89 -7.73
C SER A 159 16.96 14.96 -8.93
N THR A 160 17.51 13.76 -8.67
CA THR A 160 17.59 12.68 -9.65
C THR A 160 16.27 11.91 -9.79
N HIS A 161 15.31 12.13 -8.90
CA HIS A 161 14.04 11.36 -8.84
C HIS A 161 12.92 12.01 -9.65
N SER A 162 12.82 13.34 -9.61
CA SER A 162 11.85 14.09 -10.42
C SER A 162 12.27 15.56 -10.55
N SER A 163 12.14 16.12 -11.75
CA SER A 163 12.36 17.54 -12.03
C SER A 163 11.14 18.42 -11.74
N HIS A 164 9.98 17.81 -11.48
CA HIS A 164 8.72 18.52 -11.30
C HIS A 164 7.97 18.02 -10.06
N PRO A 165 7.13 18.88 -9.44
CA PRO A 165 6.23 18.44 -8.40
C PRO A 165 5.28 17.36 -8.90
N ILE A 166 4.99 16.38 -8.03
CA ILE A 166 4.03 15.32 -8.29
C ILE A 166 2.79 15.58 -7.45
N SER A 167 1.67 15.80 -8.13
CA SER A 167 0.36 16.01 -7.51
C SER A 167 -0.43 14.70 -7.47
N LEU A 168 -0.83 14.29 -6.27
CA LEU A 168 -1.71 13.16 -6.04
C LEU A 168 -3.11 13.63 -5.65
N LYS A 169 -4.11 13.20 -6.40
CA LYS A 169 -5.52 13.53 -6.15
C LYS A 169 -6.41 12.32 -6.42
N ASN A 170 -7.60 12.33 -5.84
CA ASN A 170 -8.61 11.33 -6.16
C ASN A 170 -8.99 11.45 -7.63
N LYS A 171 -9.01 10.32 -8.35
CA LYS A 171 -9.37 10.35 -9.79
C LYS A 171 -10.80 10.88 -9.98
N MET A 172 -11.70 10.47 -9.09
CA MET A 172 -13.08 10.96 -9.06
C MET A 172 -13.50 11.32 -7.63
N TRP A 173 -14.46 12.25 -7.54
CA TRP A 173 -15.11 12.58 -6.28
C TRP A 173 -15.75 11.31 -5.71
N ASN A 174 -15.36 10.91 -4.49
CA ASN A 174 -15.80 9.69 -3.79
C ASN A 174 -15.13 8.35 -4.18
N THR A 175 -14.12 8.31 -5.08
CA THR A 175 -13.35 7.08 -5.30
C THR A 175 -12.15 6.96 -4.37
N ARG A 176 -11.77 5.72 -4.07
CA ARG A 176 -10.54 5.41 -3.29
C ARG A 176 -9.28 5.39 -4.16
N THR A 177 -9.46 5.50 -5.47
CA THR A 177 -8.41 5.52 -6.48
C THR A 177 -7.71 6.87 -6.46
N GLU A 178 -6.40 6.84 -6.28
CA GLU A 178 -5.55 8.03 -6.31
C GLU A 178 -4.79 8.06 -7.63
N ALA A 179 -4.80 9.20 -8.31
CA ALA A 179 -4.17 9.41 -9.59
C ALA A 179 -3.06 10.45 -9.46
N PHE A 180 -1.99 10.25 -10.23
CA PHE A 180 -0.91 11.21 -10.37
C PHE A 180 -0.28 11.13 -11.76
N THR A 181 0.57 12.08 -12.07
CA THR A 181 1.23 12.17 -13.37
C THR A 181 2.70 12.53 -13.17
N ILE A 182 3.59 11.84 -13.90
CA ILE A 182 5.02 12.13 -13.94
C ILE A 182 5.40 12.25 -15.41
N ASN A 183 6.00 13.36 -15.83
CA ASN A 183 6.43 13.55 -17.22
C ASN A 183 5.33 13.26 -18.26
N SER A 184 4.10 13.73 -17.99
CA SER A 184 2.89 13.47 -18.80
C SER A 184 2.42 12.01 -18.86
N GLN A 185 3.04 11.11 -18.08
CA GLN A 185 2.63 9.72 -17.95
C GLN A 185 1.67 9.58 -16.75
N PRO A 186 0.40 9.18 -16.96
CA PRO A 186 -0.55 8.93 -15.88
C PRO A 186 -0.29 7.61 -15.16
N PHE A 187 -0.53 7.63 -13.85
CA PHE A 187 -0.43 6.48 -12.94
C PHE A 187 -1.61 6.45 -11.98
N LEU A 188 -2.00 5.24 -11.54
CA LEU A 188 -3.15 5.02 -10.66
C LEU A 188 -2.80 4.08 -9.52
N TRP A 189 -3.15 4.47 -8.31
CA TRP A 189 -3.20 3.60 -7.15
C TRP A 189 -4.64 3.13 -6.95
N GLU A 190 -4.88 1.84 -7.11
CA GLU A 190 -6.20 1.22 -6.92
C GLU A 190 -6.15 0.21 -5.77
N PRO A 191 -7.17 0.18 -4.88
CA PRO A 191 -7.30 -0.88 -3.90
C PRO A 191 -7.79 -2.18 -4.54
N ASP A 192 -7.18 -3.31 -4.19
CA ASP A 192 -7.47 -4.61 -4.82
C ASP A 192 -8.80 -5.22 -4.38
N SER A 193 -9.39 -4.75 -3.27
CA SER A 193 -10.67 -5.26 -2.77
C SER A 193 -11.65 -4.15 -2.45
N HIS A 194 -12.92 -4.45 -2.70
CA HIS A 194 -14.01 -3.55 -2.41
C HIS A 194 -14.15 -3.26 -0.90
N TRP A 195 -14.02 -4.31 -0.09
CA TRP A 195 -14.32 -4.26 1.34
C TRP A 195 -13.09 -3.97 2.18
N HIS A 196 -11.92 -4.44 1.74
CA HIS A 196 -10.69 -4.37 2.51
C HIS A 196 -9.59 -3.69 1.67
N SER A 197 -9.26 -2.44 1.96
CA SER A 197 -8.19 -1.72 1.25
C SER A 197 -6.78 -2.14 1.71
N GLN A 198 -6.61 -3.38 2.20
CA GLN A 198 -5.33 -3.85 2.75
C GLN A 198 -4.26 -3.93 1.66
N ASN A 199 -4.64 -4.33 0.45
CA ASN A 199 -3.74 -4.43 -0.68
C ASN A 199 -4.11 -3.39 -1.74
N MET A 200 -3.09 -2.95 -2.46
CA MET A 200 -3.22 -1.94 -3.50
C MET A 200 -2.27 -2.22 -4.65
N THR A 201 -2.73 -1.94 -5.86
CA THR A 201 -1.94 -2.07 -7.08
C THR A 201 -1.68 -0.70 -7.68
N LEU A 202 -0.43 -0.48 -8.09
CA LEU A 202 0.02 0.66 -8.86
C LEU A 202 0.00 0.29 -10.33
N TYR A 203 -0.74 1.08 -11.11
CA TYR A 203 -0.86 0.94 -12.54
C TYR A 203 -0.20 2.11 -13.27
N LYS A 204 0.42 1.81 -14.41
CA LYS A 204 0.77 2.78 -15.44
C LYS A 204 -0.31 2.76 -16.51
N VAL A 205 -0.76 3.94 -16.94
CA VAL A 205 -1.85 4.08 -17.91
C VAL A 205 -1.31 4.53 -19.27
N THR A 206 -1.51 3.76 -20.32
CA THR A 206 -1.00 4.03 -21.66
C THR A 206 -2.14 4.26 -22.66
N GLY A 207 -1.84 4.90 -23.78
CA GLY A 207 -2.86 5.24 -24.78
C GLY A 207 -3.69 6.48 -24.40
N THR A 208 -4.68 6.78 -25.22
CA THR A 208 -5.58 7.94 -25.05
C THR A 208 -6.96 7.61 -25.60
N GLY A 209 -8.02 8.11 -24.94
CA GLY A 209 -9.41 7.88 -25.38
C GLY A 209 -9.77 6.40 -25.36
N ASP A 210 -10.39 5.90 -26.41
CA ASP A 210 -10.86 4.50 -26.51
C ASP A 210 -9.73 3.45 -26.52
N ALA A 211 -8.47 3.89 -26.70
CA ALA A 211 -7.29 3.03 -26.66
C ALA A 211 -6.55 3.11 -25.31
N GLU A 212 -7.11 3.79 -24.31
CA GLU A 212 -6.53 3.87 -22.97
C GLU A 212 -6.51 2.48 -22.32
N LYS A 213 -5.35 2.06 -21.83
CA LYS A 213 -5.11 0.77 -21.17
C LYS A 213 -4.28 0.99 -19.92
N LYS A 214 -4.26 -0.01 -19.04
CA LYS A 214 -3.39 0.02 -17.86
C LYS A 214 -2.65 -1.30 -17.69
N PHE A 215 -1.47 -1.24 -17.10
CA PHE A 215 -0.73 -2.44 -16.70
C PHE A 215 -0.09 -2.27 -15.33
N GLU A 216 0.09 -3.39 -14.64
CA GLU A 216 0.61 -3.44 -13.27
C GLU A 216 2.10 -3.12 -13.26
N ILE A 217 2.50 -2.20 -12.38
CA ILE A 217 3.91 -1.86 -12.15
C ILE A 217 4.30 -1.89 -10.68
N GLY A 218 3.34 -2.04 -9.76
CA GLY A 218 3.65 -2.23 -8.35
C GLY A 218 2.49 -2.83 -7.57
N LYS A 219 2.81 -3.55 -6.49
CA LYS A 219 1.82 -4.17 -5.59
C LYS A 219 2.22 -3.95 -4.15
N TYR A 220 1.30 -3.45 -3.34
CA TYR A 220 1.44 -3.26 -1.91
C TYR A 220 0.57 -4.24 -1.15
N ALA A 221 1.15 -4.90 -0.15
CA ALA A 221 0.43 -5.76 0.78
C ALA A 221 0.62 -5.27 2.22
N GLN A 222 -0.47 -4.82 2.83
CA GLN A 222 -0.46 -4.40 4.22
C GLN A 222 -0.27 -5.61 5.14
N LYS A 223 0.71 -5.54 6.05
CA LYS A 223 0.78 -6.49 7.17
C LYS A 223 -0.21 -6.07 8.25
N TRP A 224 -0.89 -7.05 8.84
CA TRP A 224 -1.90 -6.78 9.85
C TRP A 224 -1.26 -6.66 11.23
N TRP A 225 -1.39 -5.47 11.85
CA TRP A 225 -1.04 -5.23 13.26
C TRP A 225 -2.24 -4.71 14.06
N GLY A 226 -3.45 -5.01 13.60
CA GLY A 226 -4.68 -4.41 14.11
C GLY A 226 -5.09 -3.14 13.37
N SER A 227 -6.17 -2.51 13.85
CA SER A 227 -6.84 -1.42 13.12
C SER A 227 -6.07 -0.09 13.13
N VAL A 228 -5.07 0.10 14.00
CA VAL A 228 -4.44 1.41 14.25
C VAL A 228 -3.24 1.69 13.33
N TRP A 229 -2.52 0.66 12.88
CA TRP A 229 -1.24 0.81 12.16
C TRP A 229 -1.34 0.34 10.71
N THR A 230 -0.73 1.06 9.79
CA THR A 230 -0.52 0.62 8.40
C THR A 230 0.96 0.57 8.08
N GLY A 231 1.33 -0.23 7.10
CA GLY A 231 2.71 -0.60 6.78
C GLY A 231 2.68 -1.98 6.12
N GLY A 232 3.79 -2.39 5.55
CA GLY A 232 3.84 -3.67 4.84
C GLY A 232 4.84 -3.68 3.71
N THR A 233 4.69 -4.71 2.89
CA THR A 233 5.58 -4.98 1.77
C THR A 233 5.07 -4.26 0.53
N PHE A 234 5.96 -3.59 -0.18
CA PHE A 234 5.70 -3.00 -1.48
C PHE A 234 6.68 -3.57 -2.49
N VAL A 235 6.20 -4.05 -3.62
CA VAL A 235 7.05 -4.48 -4.74
C VAL A 235 6.75 -3.60 -5.95
N VAL A 236 7.78 -3.27 -6.73
CA VAL A 236 7.65 -2.36 -7.87
C VAL A 236 8.65 -2.71 -8.97
N ASP A 237 8.25 -2.45 -10.22
CA ASP A 237 9.13 -2.48 -11.38
C ASP A 237 9.78 -1.10 -11.56
N ASP A 238 11.02 -0.95 -11.07
CA ASP A 238 11.77 0.32 -11.11
C ASP A 238 12.15 0.73 -12.53
N ARG A 239 11.98 -0.15 -13.52
CA ARG A 239 12.17 0.19 -14.93
C ARG A 239 11.01 1.04 -15.47
N GLU A 240 9.86 0.98 -14.82
CA GLU A 240 8.64 1.67 -15.26
C GLU A 240 8.38 2.98 -14.49
N ILE A 241 8.86 3.06 -13.24
CA ILE A 241 8.80 4.25 -12.38
C ILE A 241 10.01 4.26 -11.43
N ASP A 242 10.55 5.43 -11.09
CA ASP A 242 11.58 5.52 -10.04
C ASP A 242 11.05 4.97 -8.70
N GLY A 243 11.82 4.06 -8.09
CA GLY A 243 11.40 3.34 -6.88
C GLY A 243 11.17 4.25 -5.66
N VAL A 244 11.94 5.34 -5.54
CA VAL A 244 11.71 6.35 -4.49
C VAL A 244 10.39 7.05 -4.73
N VAL A 245 10.14 7.51 -5.96
CA VAL A 245 8.87 8.15 -6.31
C VAL A 245 7.67 7.22 -6.06
N ALA A 246 7.78 5.95 -6.44
CA ALA A 246 6.75 4.95 -6.17
C ALA A 246 6.48 4.79 -4.66
N CYS A 247 7.53 4.73 -3.84
CA CYS A 247 7.41 4.67 -2.38
C CYS A 247 6.76 5.93 -1.80
N LEU A 248 7.15 7.12 -2.25
CA LEU A 248 6.58 8.38 -1.76
C LEU A 248 5.10 8.48 -2.09
N THR A 249 4.71 8.16 -3.32
CA THR A 249 3.29 8.15 -3.71
C THR A 249 2.49 7.15 -2.89
N LEU A 250 3.03 5.96 -2.62
CA LEU A 250 2.40 4.98 -1.73
C LEU A 250 2.20 5.53 -0.31
N VAL A 251 3.23 6.11 0.30
CA VAL A 251 3.15 6.67 1.67
C VAL A 251 2.06 7.75 1.75
N VAL A 252 1.96 8.61 0.73
CA VAL A 252 0.88 9.61 0.62
C VAL A 252 -0.49 8.93 0.62
N VAL A 253 -0.67 7.93 -0.23
CA VAL A 253 -1.93 7.18 -0.37
C VAL A 253 -2.31 6.48 0.94
N LEU A 254 -1.36 5.85 1.63
CA LEU A 254 -1.58 5.20 2.93
C LEU A 254 -2.02 6.22 4.00
N ARG A 255 -1.44 7.42 4.01
CA ARG A 255 -1.84 8.49 4.92
C ARG A 255 -3.23 9.02 4.59
N LYS A 256 -3.55 9.28 3.32
CA LYS A 256 -4.90 9.68 2.88
C LYS A 256 -5.94 8.63 3.27
N LYS A 257 -5.64 7.34 3.07
CA LYS A 257 -6.50 6.21 3.49
C LYS A 257 -6.77 6.22 4.99
N ARG A 258 -5.75 6.47 5.82
CA ARG A 258 -5.88 6.56 7.27
C ARG A 258 -6.68 7.78 7.72
N GLN A 259 -6.44 8.93 7.10
CA GLN A 259 -7.22 10.14 7.32
C GLN A 259 -8.69 9.93 6.98
N ARG A 260 -9.00 9.27 5.85
CA ARG A 260 -10.37 8.91 5.46
C ARG A 260 -11.07 8.02 6.49
N ALA A 261 -10.34 7.08 7.07
CA ALA A 261 -10.89 6.21 8.13
C ALA A 261 -11.22 7.00 9.41
N ALA A 262 -10.39 8.00 9.75
CA ALA A 262 -10.62 8.91 10.87
C ALA A 262 -11.78 9.88 10.62
N GLU A 263 -11.88 10.45 9.42
CA GLU A 263 -12.98 11.34 9.00
C GLU A 263 -14.34 10.63 9.03
N LYS A 264 -14.38 9.32 8.72
CA LYS A 264 -15.61 8.51 8.80
C LYS A 264 -16.02 8.13 10.22
N ASN A 265 -15.07 8.10 11.17
CA ASN A 265 -15.30 7.71 12.56
C ASN A 265 -14.66 8.72 13.53
N PRO A 266 -15.14 9.98 13.59
CA PRO A 266 -14.51 11.05 14.35
C PRO A 266 -14.57 10.90 15.90
N GLY A 267 -15.03 9.75 16.42
CA GLY A 267 -15.32 9.52 17.84
C GLY A 267 -14.72 8.26 18.45
N ARG A 268 -13.63 7.72 17.89
CA ARG A 268 -12.83 6.64 18.50
C ARG A 268 -11.38 7.04 18.63
#